data_AF-A0A415FYV1-F1
#
_entry.id   AF-A0A415FYV1-F1
#
_cell.length_a   1.000
_cell.length_b   1.000
_cell.length_c   1.000
_cell.angle_alpha   90.00
_cell.angle_beta   90.00
_cell.angle_gamma   90.00
#
_symmetry.space_group_name_H-M   'P 1'
#
loop_
_entity.id
_entity.type
_entity.pdbx_description
1 polymer ?
#
loop_
_entity_poly.entity_id
_entity_poly.type
_entity_poly.pdbx_seq_one_letter_code
_entity_poly.pdbx_strand_id
1 'polypeptide(L)'
;MTLYHGSTLSIEHPLAKVGRADLDFGRGFYLTSLRSQAEQWAARVQLLRASTTAWINVYEFDMDAAIKAGFKLLRFDAYDQHWLNFIVASRNGKQPWKDYDIIEGGVANDRVIDTIEDYLNDIITIEQALGQLVYAQPNHQICLLNQQLIDTYLHLIIVFHWILWTEKEVTNERTSTLEKNQSHRPIIISPIGDKPGKSIKSVL
;
A
#
# COMPACT_ATOMS: atom_id res chain seq x y z
N MET A 1 2.73 8.28 -17.14
CA MET A 1 2.29 8.91 -15.86
C MET A 1 3.12 8.35 -14.73
N THR A 2 3.48 9.14 -13.72
CA THR A 2 4.30 8.67 -12.59
C THR A 2 3.44 8.08 -11.48
N LEU A 3 3.78 6.86 -11.04
CA LEU A 3 3.09 6.15 -9.97
C LEU A 3 4.06 5.67 -8.89
N TYR A 4 3.56 5.56 -7.67
CA TYR A 4 4.32 5.25 -6.46
C TYR A 4 3.76 4.00 -5.77
N HIS A 5 4.64 3.12 -5.31
CA HIS A 5 4.31 1.97 -4.46
C HIS A 5 5.17 1.99 -3.20
N GLY A 6 4.51 2.09 -2.05
CA GLY A 6 5.16 1.96 -0.75
C GLY A 6 5.27 0.49 -0.33
N SER A 7 6.45 0.05 0.10
CA SER A 7 6.62 -1.32 0.58
C SER A 7 7.83 -1.44 1.52
N THR A 8 8.10 -2.65 2.00
CA THR A 8 9.32 -2.97 2.76
C THR A 8 10.48 -3.40 1.87
N LEU A 9 10.30 -3.44 0.55
CA LEU A 9 11.24 -3.96 -0.44
C LEU A 9 11.43 -2.99 -1.63
N SER A 10 12.61 -3.04 -2.25
CA SER A 10 12.77 -2.59 -3.63
C SER A 10 12.12 -3.61 -4.57
N ILE A 11 11.29 -3.17 -5.51
CA ILE A 11 10.50 -4.03 -6.40
C ILE A 11 10.78 -3.63 -7.85
N GLU A 12 11.72 -4.34 -8.48
CA GLU A 12 12.05 -4.14 -9.89
C GLU A 12 11.04 -4.82 -10.83
N HIS A 13 10.50 -5.97 -10.41
CA HIS A 13 9.55 -6.76 -11.19
C HIS A 13 8.27 -7.01 -10.39
N PRO A 14 7.28 -6.10 -10.49
CA PRO A 14 6.02 -6.26 -9.78
C PRO A 14 5.22 -7.46 -10.27
N LEU A 15 4.47 -8.08 -9.36
CA LEU A 15 3.61 -9.22 -9.67
C LEU A 15 2.15 -8.85 -9.41
N ALA A 16 1.28 -9.07 -10.40
CA ALA A 16 -0.14 -8.79 -10.27
C ALA A 16 -0.81 -9.65 -9.19
N LYS A 17 -0.44 -10.94 -9.07
CA LYS A 17 -1.22 -11.92 -8.29
C LYS A 17 -0.67 -12.20 -6.89
N VAL A 18 -0.09 -11.19 -6.22
CA VAL A 18 0.42 -11.31 -4.85
C VAL A 18 -0.57 -10.71 -3.85
N GLY A 19 -0.77 -11.38 -2.70
CA GLY A 19 -1.61 -10.89 -1.61
C GLY A 19 -2.98 -11.58 -1.51
N ARG A 20 -3.88 -10.96 -0.74
CA ARG A 20 -5.22 -11.50 -0.47
C ARG A 20 -6.17 -11.26 -1.66
N ALA A 21 -7.24 -12.05 -1.77
CA ALA A 21 -8.21 -11.96 -2.87
C ALA A 21 -9.41 -11.03 -2.56
N ASP A 22 -9.63 -10.74 -1.29
CA ASP A 22 -10.76 -9.97 -0.72
C ASP A 22 -10.44 -8.48 -0.55
N LEU A 23 -9.42 -7.98 -1.25
CA LEU A 23 -9.10 -6.55 -1.29
C LEU A 23 -10.12 -5.80 -2.16
N ASP A 24 -10.30 -4.51 -1.89
CA ASP A 24 -11.22 -3.59 -2.57
C ASP A 24 -11.23 -3.74 -4.10
N PHE A 25 -10.04 -3.76 -4.71
CA PHE A 25 -9.84 -3.91 -6.16
C PHE A 25 -9.24 -5.27 -6.56
N GLY A 26 -9.23 -6.22 -5.64
CA GLY A 26 -8.74 -7.58 -5.87
C GLY A 26 -7.25 -7.78 -5.70
N ARG A 27 -6.78 -8.94 -6.15
CA ARG A 27 -5.37 -9.31 -6.03
C ARG A 27 -4.60 -8.75 -7.23
N GLY A 28 -4.09 -7.54 -7.05
CA GLY A 28 -3.30 -6.78 -8.04
C GLY A 28 -2.05 -6.14 -7.45
N PHE A 29 -1.27 -5.47 -8.31
CA PHE A 29 -0.20 -4.58 -7.88
C PHE A 29 -0.76 -3.17 -7.67
N TYR A 30 -0.66 -2.68 -6.44
CA TYR A 30 -1.28 -1.43 -6.00
C TYR A 30 -0.32 -0.25 -6.06
N LEU A 31 -0.73 0.80 -6.74
CA LEU A 31 0.05 2.01 -7.05
C LEU A 31 -0.79 3.27 -6.80
N THR A 32 -0.15 4.41 -6.57
CA THR A 32 -0.87 5.69 -6.44
C THR A 32 -0.10 6.81 -7.14
N SER A 33 -0.79 7.83 -7.63
CA SER A 33 -0.17 9.08 -8.10
C SER A 33 0.24 9.99 -6.93
N LEU A 34 -0.24 9.70 -5.72
CA LEU A 34 0.04 10.48 -4.51
C LEU A 34 1.26 9.93 -3.77
N ARG A 35 2.41 10.57 -3.98
CA ARG A 35 3.67 10.18 -3.31
C ARG A 35 3.54 10.09 -1.78
N SER A 36 2.88 11.07 -1.16
CA SER A 36 2.67 11.09 0.30
C SER A 36 1.87 9.89 0.81
N GLN A 37 0.94 9.37 0.01
CA GLN A 37 0.18 8.16 0.37
C GLN A 37 1.08 6.92 0.32
N ALA A 38 1.95 6.81 -0.69
CA ALA A 38 2.93 5.73 -0.76
C ALA A 38 3.94 5.79 0.41
N GLU A 39 4.38 6.98 0.81
CA GLU A 39 5.28 7.20 1.96
C GLU A 39 4.64 6.78 3.28
N GLN A 40 3.42 7.23 3.55
CA GLN A 40 2.65 6.83 4.73
C GLN A 40 2.41 5.31 4.75
N TRP A 41 2.09 4.73 3.60
CA TRP A 41 1.89 3.30 3.47
C TRP A 41 3.17 2.49 3.72
N ALA A 42 4.32 2.92 3.17
CA ALA A 42 5.60 2.26 3.39
C ALA A 42 5.98 2.26 4.89
N ALA A 43 5.83 3.41 5.56
CA ALA A 43 6.01 3.53 7.00
C ALA A 43 5.08 2.61 7.80
N ARG A 44 3.78 2.59 7.45
CA ARG A 44 2.79 1.72 8.10
C ARG A 44 3.15 0.25 7.94
N VAL A 45 3.45 -0.20 6.73
CA VAL A 45 3.77 -1.62 6.45
C VAL A 45 5.10 -2.02 7.08
N GLN A 46 6.09 -1.11 7.16
CA GLN A 46 7.32 -1.33 7.90
C GLN A 46 7.05 -1.68 9.36
N LEU A 47 6.22 -0.88 10.04
CA LEU A 47 5.82 -1.12 11.43
C LEU A 47 5.03 -2.43 11.58
N LEU A 48 4.00 -2.63 10.74
CA LEU A 48 3.15 -3.84 10.79
C LEU A 48 3.92 -5.14 10.57
N ARG A 49 5.00 -5.10 9.78
CA ARG A 49 5.83 -6.27 9.46
C ARG A 49 7.09 -6.37 10.30
N ALA A 50 7.31 -5.45 11.25
CA ALA A 50 8.57 -5.33 11.99
C ALA A 50 9.81 -5.33 11.06
N SER A 51 9.67 -4.68 9.90
CA SER A 51 10.74 -4.59 8.90
C SER A 51 11.73 -3.49 9.30
N THR A 52 13.01 -3.71 9.03
CA THR A 52 14.05 -2.66 9.20
C THR A 52 14.05 -1.66 8.05
N THR A 53 13.31 -1.94 6.97
CA THR A 53 13.33 -1.12 5.75
C THR A 53 11.94 -0.68 5.31
N ALA A 54 11.86 0.53 4.77
CA ALA A 54 10.75 1.06 4.01
C ALA A 54 11.29 1.64 2.69
N TRP A 55 10.56 1.42 1.60
CA TRP A 55 10.96 1.80 0.26
C TRP A 55 9.79 2.41 -0.48
N ILE A 56 10.09 3.44 -1.27
CA ILE A 56 9.19 3.96 -2.28
C ILE A 56 9.72 3.55 -3.64
N ASN A 57 8.88 2.83 -4.38
CA ASN A 57 9.16 2.39 -5.74
C ASN A 57 8.40 3.32 -6.69
N VAL A 58 9.10 3.92 -7.64
CA VAL A 58 8.55 4.89 -8.59
C VAL A 58 8.54 4.30 -9.98
N TYR A 59 7.39 4.32 -10.63
CA TYR A 59 7.20 3.77 -11.96
C TYR A 59 6.68 4.82 -12.94
N GLU A 60 7.07 4.69 -14.20
CA GLU A 60 6.39 5.26 -15.35
C GLU A 60 5.33 4.25 -15.79
N PHE A 61 4.07 4.67 -15.86
CA PHE A 61 2.98 3.88 -16.42
C PHE A 61 2.45 4.54 -17.69
N ASP A 62 2.52 3.85 -18.82
CA ASP A 62 1.94 4.30 -20.08
C ASP A 62 0.48 3.83 -20.20
N MET A 63 -0.41 4.55 -19.49
CA MET A 63 -1.84 4.25 -19.46
C MET A 63 -2.47 4.33 -20.85
N ASP A 64 -2.13 5.36 -21.63
CA ASP A 64 -2.73 5.57 -22.96
C ASP A 64 -2.37 4.43 -23.92
N ALA A 65 -1.11 3.99 -23.93
CA ALA A 65 -0.69 2.85 -24.75
C ALA A 65 -1.35 1.55 -24.28
N ALA A 66 -1.51 1.34 -22.97
CA ALA A 66 -2.23 0.18 -22.44
C ALA A 66 -3.70 0.16 -22.89
N ILE A 67 -4.43 1.27 -22.76
CA ILE A 67 -5.83 1.33 -23.22
C ILE A 67 -5.92 1.11 -24.74
N LYS A 68 -5.01 1.71 -25.52
CA LYS A 68 -4.95 1.52 -26.97
C LYS A 68 -4.65 0.06 -27.36
N ALA A 69 -3.93 -0.67 -26.52
CA ALA A 69 -3.65 -2.10 -26.70
C ALA A 69 -4.81 -3.01 -26.27
N GLY A 70 -5.89 -2.46 -25.72
CA GLY A 70 -7.13 -3.20 -25.41
C GLY A 70 -7.25 -3.66 -23.95
N PHE A 71 -6.38 -3.20 -23.05
CA PHE A 71 -6.54 -3.47 -21.61
C PHE A 71 -7.76 -2.74 -21.04
N LYS A 72 -8.53 -3.42 -20.21
CA LYS A 72 -9.81 -2.94 -19.70
C LYS A 72 -9.62 -2.13 -18.41
N LEU A 73 -10.04 -0.88 -18.45
CA LEU A 73 -10.06 0.03 -17.30
C LEU A 73 -11.45 0.15 -16.70
N LEU A 74 -11.52 0.01 -15.38
CA LEU A 74 -12.64 0.50 -14.56
C LEU A 74 -12.16 1.70 -13.74
N ARG A 75 -12.89 2.81 -13.78
CA ARG A 75 -12.57 4.02 -12.99
C ARG A 75 -13.75 4.41 -12.10
N PHE A 76 -13.44 4.73 -10.85
CA PHE A 76 -14.37 5.31 -9.87
C PHE A 76 -13.92 6.72 -9.51
N ASP A 77 -14.68 7.72 -9.96
CA ASP A 77 -14.37 9.13 -9.72
C ASP A 77 -14.91 9.64 -8.36
N ALA A 78 -15.79 8.88 -7.71
CA ALA A 78 -16.42 9.23 -6.45
C ALA A 78 -16.78 7.99 -5.61
N TYR A 79 -17.04 8.21 -4.32
CA TYR A 79 -17.62 7.21 -3.41
C TYR A 79 -19.14 7.15 -3.56
N ASP A 80 -19.59 6.83 -4.77
CA ASP A 80 -20.99 6.68 -5.11
C ASP A 80 -21.50 5.24 -4.87
N GLN A 81 -22.76 4.99 -5.24
CA GLN A 81 -23.36 3.67 -5.10
C GLN A 81 -22.65 2.59 -5.93
N HIS A 82 -22.14 2.96 -7.10
CA HIS A 82 -21.46 2.00 -7.98
C HIS A 82 -20.16 1.54 -7.32
N TRP A 83 -19.38 2.48 -6.80
CA TRP A 83 -18.19 2.19 -5.99
C TRP A 83 -18.53 1.36 -4.75
N LEU A 84 -19.52 1.77 -3.95
CA LEU A 84 -19.91 1.07 -2.72
C LEU A 84 -20.28 -0.39 -3.00
N ASN A 85 -21.13 -0.63 -4.01
CA ASN A 85 -21.52 -1.97 -4.43
C ASN A 85 -20.31 -2.81 -4.86
N PHE A 86 -19.35 -2.20 -5.57
CA PHE A 86 -18.16 -2.88 -6.02
C PHE A 86 -17.27 -3.31 -4.86
N ILE A 87 -16.98 -2.41 -3.92
CA ILE A 87 -16.15 -2.68 -2.73
C ILE A 87 -16.79 -3.78 -1.88
N VAL A 88 -18.09 -3.67 -1.62
CA VAL A 88 -18.88 -4.64 -0.85
C VAL A 88 -18.86 -6.01 -1.53
N ALA A 89 -19.05 -6.07 -2.84
CA ALA A 89 -18.95 -7.31 -3.59
C ALA A 89 -17.54 -7.92 -3.52
N SER A 90 -16.49 -7.11 -3.61
CA SER A 90 -15.10 -7.58 -3.54
C SER A 90 -14.77 -8.17 -2.17
N ARG A 91 -15.09 -7.44 -1.09
CA ARG A 91 -14.86 -7.87 0.29
C ARG A 91 -15.68 -9.09 0.70
N ASN A 92 -16.87 -9.27 0.12
CA ASN A 92 -17.68 -10.48 0.24
C ASN A 92 -17.22 -11.64 -0.67
N GLY A 93 -16.08 -11.51 -1.33
CA GLY A 93 -15.49 -12.57 -2.15
C GLY A 93 -16.19 -12.82 -3.48
N LYS A 94 -17.04 -11.90 -3.98
CA LYS A 94 -17.75 -12.02 -5.27
C LYS A 94 -16.90 -11.67 -6.49
N GLN A 95 -15.68 -11.16 -6.27
CA GLN A 95 -14.67 -10.98 -7.32
C GLN A 95 -15.10 -10.09 -8.52
N PRO A 96 -15.66 -8.88 -8.29
CA PRO A 96 -16.16 -8.03 -9.38
C PRO A 96 -15.06 -7.43 -10.27
N TRP A 97 -13.80 -7.49 -9.83
CA TRP A 97 -12.62 -7.02 -10.55
C TRP A 97 -12.19 -7.90 -11.74
N LYS A 98 -12.83 -9.06 -11.92
CA LYS A 98 -12.33 -10.18 -12.75
C LYS A 98 -12.35 -9.89 -14.25
N ASP A 99 -13.17 -8.94 -14.65
CA ASP A 99 -13.32 -8.52 -16.03
C ASP A 99 -12.43 -7.31 -16.40
N TYR A 100 -11.55 -6.87 -15.50
CA TYR A 100 -10.73 -5.67 -15.66
C TYR A 100 -9.25 -5.98 -15.48
N ASP A 101 -8.41 -5.22 -16.20
CA ASP A 101 -6.95 -5.29 -16.11
C ASP A 101 -6.40 -4.15 -15.25
N ILE A 102 -7.11 -3.02 -15.21
CA ILE A 102 -6.79 -1.82 -14.45
C ILE A 102 -8.04 -1.38 -13.70
N ILE A 103 -7.90 -1.11 -12.40
CA ILE A 103 -8.95 -0.45 -11.62
C ILE A 103 -8.36 0.78 -10.96
N GLU A 104 -8.98 1.93 -11.18
CA GLU A 104 -8.57 3.22 -10.62
C GLU A 104 -9.69 3.84 -9.79
N GLY A 105 -9.36 4.35 -8.61
CA GLY A 105 -10.29 5.07 -7.77
C GLY A 105 -9.85 5.10 -6.32
N GLY A 106 -10.75 5.59 -5.45
CA GLY A 106 -10.52 5.52 -4.01
C GLY A 106 -10.69 4.10 -3.46
N VAL A 107 -9.90 3.78 -2.45
CA VAL A 107 -10.04 2.56 -1.65
C VAL A 107 -10.63 2.91 -0.30
N ALA A 108 -11.30 1.95 0.34
CA ALA A 108 -11.82 2.07 1.68
C ALA A 108 -10.67 2.09 2.70
N ASN A 109 -10.09 3.29 2.86
CA ASN A 109 -9.01 3.61 3.76
C ASN A 109 -9.53 3.90 5.19
N ASP A 110 -8.63 4.24 6.11
CA ASP A 110 -8.94 4.54 7.51
C ASP A 110 -10.04 5.62 7.72
N ARG A 111 -10.42 6.41 6.70
CA ARG A 111 -11.47 7.46 6.82
C ARG A 111 -12.88 6.97 6.50
N VAL A 112 -13.02 5.93 5.68
CA VAL A 112 -14.32 5.44 5.21
C VAL A 112 -14.54 3.96 5.54
N ILE A 113 -13.53 3.28 6.08
CA ILE A 113 -13.57 1.87 6.43
C ILE A 113 -14.74 1.55 7.38
N ASP A 114 -14.95 2.38 8.40
CA ASP A 114 -16.01 2.20 9.39
C ASP A 114 -17.40 2.24 8.71
N THR A 115 -17.64 3.23 7.84
CA THR A 115 -18.89 3.32 7.06
C THR A 115 -19.12 2.09 6.18
N ILE A 116 -18.06 1.55 5.57
CA ILE A 116 -18.15 0.32 4.76
C ILE A 116 -18.46 -0.89 5.63
N GLU A 117 -17.79 -1.02 6.78
CA GLU A 117 -18.00 -2.13 7.73
C GLU A 117 -19.40 -2.07 8.36
N ASP A 118 -19.87 -0.90 8.74
CA ASP A 118 -21.23 -0.70 9.26
C ASP A 118 -22.28 -1.09 8.22
N TYR A 119 -22.09 -0.70 6.95
CA TYR A 119 -22.98 -1.10 5.87
C TYR A 119 -22.94 -2.61 5.61
N LEU A 120 -21.75 -3.21 5.61
CA LEU A 120 -21.57 -4.66 5.42
C LEU A 120 -22.22 -5.49 6.53
N ASN A 121 -22.29 -4.95 7.74
CA ASN A 121 -22.88 -5.61 8.91
C ASN A 121 -24.36 -5.25 9.13
N ASP A 122 -25.03 -4.65 8.13
CA ASP A 122 -26.41 -4.20 8.18
C ASP A 122 -26.72 -3.22 9.35
N ILE A 123 -25.71 -2.49 9.83
CA ILE A 123 -25.82 -1.51 10.93
C ILE A 123 -26.44 -0.19 10.42
N ILE A 124 -26.08 0.21 9.20
CA ILE A 124 -26.59 1.42 8.54
C ILE A 124 -27.23 1.10 7.19
N THR A 125 -28.20 1.91 6.77
CA THR A 125 -28.80 1.80 5.44
C THR A 125 -27.85 2.31 4.35
N ILE A 126 -28.15 1.95 3.11
CA ILE A 126 -27.46 2.44 1.92
C ILE A 126 -27.49 3.98 1.81
N GLU A 127 -28.62 4.62 2.16
CA GLU A 127 -28.76 6.07 2.15
C GLU A 127 -27.87 6.72 3.22
N GLN A 128 -27.78 6.11 4.41
CA GLN A 128 -26.91 6.59 5.48
C GLN A 128 -25.43 6.45 5.10
N ALA A 129 -25.04 5.32 4.51
CA ALA A 129 -23.68 5.10 4.03
C ALA A 129 -23.28 6.13 2.97
N LEU A 130 -24.08 6.30 1.92
CA LEU A 130 -23.83 7.31 0.89
C LEU A 130 -23.80 8.74 1.45
N GLY A 131 -24.70 9.05 2.39
CA GLY A 131 -24.73 10.35 3.07
C GLY A 131 -23.46 10.65 3.85
N GLN A 132 -22.80 9.66 4.43
CA GLN A 132 -21.49 9.83 5.08
C GLN A 132 -20.36 9.93 4.06
N LEU A 133 -20.38 9.09 3.03
CA LEU A 133 -19.34 9.03 1.99
C LEU A 133 -19.22 10.33 1.17
N VAL A 134 -20.30 11.09 1.03
CA VAL A 134 -20.29 12.36 0.27
C VAL A 134 -19.33 13.41 0.85
N TYR A 135 -18.99 13.30 2.14
CA TYR A 135 -18.07 14.22 2.83
C TYR A 135 -16.61 13.75 2.76
N ALA A 136 -16.36 12.53 2.30
CA ALA A 136 -15.02 11.99 2.17
C ALA A 136 -14.43 12.32 0.80
N GLN A 137 -13.22 12.86 0.78
CA GLN A 137 -12.47 12.93 -0.48
C GLN A 137 -11.87 11.56 -0.81
N PRO A 138 -12.04 11.07 -2.05
CA PRO A 138 -11.40 9.85 -2.49
C PRO A 138 -9.88 9.96 -2.38
N ASN A 139 -9.27 8.95 -1.77
CA ASN A 139 -7.86 8.73 -2.03
C ASN A 139 -7.69 8.27 -3.48
N HIS A 140 -6.45 8.19 -3.96
CA HIS A 140 -6.17 7.68 -5.29
C HIS A 140 -5.45 6.33 -5.20
N GLN A 141 -5.95 5.35 -5.92
CA GLN A 141 -5.31 4.05 -6.05
C GLN A 141 -5.54 3.52 -7.47
N ILE A 142 -4.48 2.95 -8.06
CA ILE A 142 -4.53 2.15 -9.27
C ILE A 142 -4.11 0.73 -8.89
N CYS A 143 -4.94 -0.24 -9.24
CA CYS A 143 -4.68 -1.66 -9.09
C CYS A 143 -4.45 -2.27 -10.47
N LEU A 144 -3.27 -2.84 -10.70
CA LEU A 144 -2.94 -3.56 -11.93
C LEU A 144 -3.13 -5.07 -11.72
N LEU A 145 -4.09 -5.65 -12.42
CA LEU A 145 -4.55 -7.03 -12.22
C LEU A 145 -3.95 -8.02 -13.24
N ASN A 146 -3.34 -7.50 -14.30
CA ASN A 146 -2.81 -8.28 -15.41
C ASN A 146 -1.27 -8.21 -15.44
N GLN A 147 -0.61 -9.37 -15.51
CA GLN A 147 0.86 -9.43 -15.52
C GLN A 147 1.45 -8.91 -16.83
N GLN A 148 0.84 -9.23 -17.98
CA GLN A 148 1.31 -8.75 -19.28
C GLN A 148 1.26 -7.22 -19.36
N LEU A 149 0.22 -6.61 -18.77
CA LEU A 149 0.12 -5.16 -18.63
C LEU A 149 1.30 -4.59 -17.85
N ILE A 150 1.59 -5.16 -16.67
CA ILE A 150 2.70 -4.73 -15.81
C ILE A 150 4.03 -4.84 -16.58
N ASP A 151 4.30 -6.00 -17.17
CA ASP A 151 5.58 -6.28 -17.83
C ASP A 151 5.81 -5.38 -19.04
N THR A 152 4.74 -4.95 -19.72
CA THR A 152 4.84 -4.19 -20.98
C THR A 152 4.78 -2.68 -20.77
N TYR A 153 3.97 -2.19 -19.83
CA TYR A 153 3.62 -0.76 -19.73
C TYR A 153 3.99 -0.10 -18.41
N LEU A 154 4.48 -0.86 -17.41
CA LEU A 154 4.94 -0.33 -16.14
C LEU A 154 6.46 -0.46 -16.03
N HIS A 155 7.17 0.67 -16.04
CA HIS A 155 8.63 0.69 -16.02
C HIS A 155 9.13 1.33 -14.74
N LEU A 156 10.00 0.63 -14.00
CA LEU A 156 10.66 1.21 -12.83
C LEU A 156 11.55 2.38 -13.27
N ILE A 157 11.36 3.53 -12.63
CA ILE A 157 12.21 4.71 -12.81
C ILE A 157 13.30 4.70 -11.73
N ILE A 158 12.89 4.63 -10.47
CA ILE A 158 13.79 4.75 -9.32
C ILE A 158 13.16 4.13 -8.07
N VAL A 159 14.01 3.70 -7.15
CA VAL A 159 13.63 3.35 -5.78
C VAL A 159 14.39 4.23 -4.79
N PHE A 160 13.76 4.61 -3.69
CA PHE A 160 14.45 5.29 -2.61
C PHE A 160 14.04 4.75 -1.25
N HIS A 161 15.02 4.69 -0.35
CA HIS A 161 14.82 4.28 1.02
C HIS A 161 14.05 5.38 1.77
N TRP A 162 12.92 5.02 2.36
CA TRP A 162 12.12 5.94 3.16
C TRP A 162 12.53 5.83 4.62
N ILE A 163 13.31 6.81 5.08
CA ILE A 163 13.68 6.92 6.49
C ILE A 163 12.67 7.87 7.13
N LEU A 164 11.87 7.34 8.07
CA LEU A 164 11.23 8.17 9.07
C LEU A 164 12.35 8.78 9.92
N TRP A 165 12.74 10.01 9.59
CA TRP A 165 13.47 10.83 10.55
C TRP A 165 12.51 11.09 11.71
N THR A 166 12.58 10.27 12.74
CA THR A 166 11.98 10.64 14.02
C THR A 166 12.74 11.88 14.49
N GLU A 167 12.07 12.99 14.77
CA GLU A 167 12.64 14.26 15.26
C GLU A 167 13.46 14.15 16.58
N LYS A 168 13.76 12.94 17.07
CA LYS A 168 14.60 12.71 18.25
C LYS A 168 16.11 12.79 18.01
N GLU A 169 16.58 12.96 16.77
CA GLU A 169 18.02 13.10 16.48
C GLU A 169 18.47 14.52 16.07
N VAL A 170 17.59 15.53 16.14
CA VAL A 170 17.96 16.94 15.89
C VAL A 170 18.09 17.72 17.20
N THR A 171 18.74 17.14 18.22
CA THR A 171 19.26 17.90 19.37
C THR A 171 20.50 17.22 19.94
N ASN A 172 21.58 17.04 19.16
CA ASN A 172 22.91 16.93 19.79
C ASN A 172 24.13 17.26 18.92
N GLU A 173 24.00 18.13 17.91
CA GLU A 173 25.16 18.70 17.20
C GLU A 173 25.27 20.20 17.44
N ARG A 174 25.34 20.61 18.71
CA ARG A 174 25.88 21.91 19.11
C ARG A 174 26.62 21.82 20.44
N THR A 175 27.64 20.96 20.49
CA THR A 175 28.82 21.10 21.37
C THR A 175 29.76 19.92 21.14
N SER A 176 30.79 20.12 20.32
CA SER A 176 32.17 19.58 20.48
C SER A 176 32.89 19.54 19.14
N THR A 177 33.22 20.72 18.60
CA THR A 177 34.54 20.85 18.00
C THR A 177 35.58 20.53 19.07
N LEU A 178 36.54 19.69 18.72
CA LEU A 178 37.79 19.33 19.40
C LEU A 178 37.78 17.95 20.07
N GLU A 179 38.35 17.00 19.32
CA GLU A 179 39.32 15.97 19.75
C GLU A 179 39.04 14.54 19.24
N LYS A 180 40.00 14.09 18.40
CA LYS A 180 40.55 12.72 18.29
C LYS A 180 39.80 11.66 17.46
N ASN A 181 40.26 11.55 16.21
CA ASN A 181 40.84 10.34 15.61
C ASN A 181 40.87 9.07 16.48
N GLN A 182 40.14 8.02 16.08
CA GLN A 182 40.66 6.70 15.67
C GLN A 182 39.62 5.57 15.79
N SER A 183 39.71 4.64 14.84
CA SER A 183 39.24 3.24 14.85
C SER A 183 37.79 2.94 14.46
N HIS A 184 37.68 2.32 13.29
CA HIS A 184 36.52 1.55 12.84
C HIS A 184 36.33 0.32 13.74
N ARG A 185 35.12 0.13 14.29
CA ARG A 185 34.49 -1.19 14.48
C ARG A 185 32.96 -1.04 14.44
N PRO A 186 32.24 -1.89 13.69
CA PRO A 186 30.78 -1.95 13.79
C PRO A 186 30.38 -2.54 15.16
N ILE A 187 29.42 -1.90 15.82
CA ILE A 187 28.79 -2.39 17.05
C ILE A 187 27.86 -3.54 16.66
N ILE A 188 28.29 -4.77 16.95
CA ILE A 188 27.45 -5.97 16.89
C ILE A 188 26.58 -5.97 18.15
N ILE A 189 25.28 -5.73 17.99
CA ILE A 189 24.31 -5.97 19.06
C ILE A 189 23.78 -7.39 18.88
N SER A 190 24.33 -8.33 19.64
CA SER A 190 23.83 -9.71 19.72
C SER A 190 22.51 -9.77 20.51
N PRO A 191 21.64 -10.77 20.24
CA PRO A 191 20.31 -10.87 20.84
C PRO A 191 20.37 -11.25 22.32
N ILE A 192 19.35 -10.76 23.03
CA ILE A 192 19.01 -11.04 24.43
C ILE A 192 18.99 -12.54 24.73
N GLY A 193 19.69 -12.96 25.79
CA GLY A 193 19.61 -14.31 26.35
C GLY A 193 18.51 -14.48 27.40
N ASP A 194 17.63 -15.48 27.16
CA ASP A 194 17.24 -16.59 28.06
C ASP A 194 16.86 -16.31 29.53
N LYS A 195 15.75 -16.80 30.14
CA LYS A 195 15.04 -18.12 30.11
C LYS A 195 13.86 -18.09 31.15
N PRO A 196 13.07 -19.16 31.43
CA PRO A 196 12.64 -20.32 30.63
C PRO A 196 11.12 -20.67 30.74
N GLY A 197 10.60 -21.38 29.72
CA GLY A 197 9.77 -22.59 29.92
C GLY A 197 8.23 -22.48 29.88
N LYS A 198 7.61 -22.90 28.77
CA LYS A 198 6.84 -24.16 28.70
C LYS A 198 6.37 -24.44 27.26
N SER A 199 6.65 -25.67 26.85
CA SER A 199 6.37 -26.31 25.56
C SER A 199 4.88 -26.46 25.29
N ILE A 200 4.41 -26.14 24.07
CA ILE A 200 3.33 -26.87 23.40
C ILE A 200 3.59 -26.90 21.86
N LYS A 201 3.51 -28.12 21.34
CA LYS A 201 3.66 -28.67 19.97
C LYS A 201 2.78 -27.95 18.92
N SER A 202 3.29 -27.54 17.74
CA SER A 202 3.28 -28.25 16.42
C SER A 202 1.90 -28.81 16.04
N VAL A 203 1.31 -28.62 14.85
CA VAL A 203 1.81 -28.75 13.47
C VAL A 203 0.82 -28.03 12.53
N LEU A 204 1.37 -27.58 11.40
CA LEU A 204 0.75 -26.97 10.22
C LEU A 204 -0.32 -27.83 9.52
#